data_AF-A0A0B8P946-F1
#
_entry.id   AF-A0A0B8P946-F1
#
_cell.length_a   1.000
_cell.length_b   1.000
_cell.length_c   1.000
_cell.angle_alpha   90.00
_cell.angle_beta   90.00
_cell.angle_gamma   90.00
#
_symmetry.space_group_name_H-M   'P 1'
#
loop_
_entity.id
_entity.type
_entity.pdbx_description
1 polymer ?
#
loop_
_entity_poly.entity_id
_entity_poly.type
_entity_poly.pdbx_seq_one_letter_code
_entity_poly.pdbx_strand_id
1 'polypeptide(L)'
;MVSHAFGLEELTKREWSDVKVAIGLIGHITLTGGFFIASTLFYKPLRAERQADVDKFFNNLSTPLVSESTAQKKLDNKQRQMLGKLIAVAGVGVMLMALLPNPMWGRMVFILCGAIVGGVGMLLVKAVDGTVEDLEETVATEQ
;
A
#
# COMPACT_ATOMS: atom_id res chain seq x y z
N MET A 1 -12.31 -32.73 33.43
CA MET A 1 -11.95 -31.91 34.62
C MET A 1 -12.47 -30.49 34.52
N VAL A 2 -12.16 -29.72 33.46
CA VAL A 2 -12.67 -28.34 33.30
C VAL A 2 -14.18 -28.30 33.02
N SER A 3 -14.72 -29.13 32.13
CA SER A 3 -16.17 -29.14 31.81
C SER A 3 -17.06 -29.43 33.03
N HIS A 4 -16.65 -30.39 33.86
CA HIS A 4 -17.33 -30.71 35.12
C HIS A 4 -17.22 -29.58 36.17
N ALA A 5 -16.16 -28.76 36.12
CA ALA A 5 -16.00 -27.61 37.02
C ALA A 5 -16.93 -26.44 36.65
N PHE A 6 -17.37 -26.35 35.39
CA PHE A 6 -18.28 -25.32 34.89
C PHE A 6 -19.72 -25.85 34.65
N GLY A 7 -20.02 -27.10 35.02
CA GLY A 7 -21.35 -27.70 34.82
C GLY A 7 -21.74 -27.90 33.35
N LEU A 8 -20.76 -28.03 32.45
CA LEU A 8 -20.98 -28.18 31.01
C LEU A 8 -21.01 -29.67 30.63
N GLU A 9 -21.88 -30.01 29.68
CA GLU A 9 -21.83 -31.31 28.98
C GLU A 9 -20.47 -31.52 28.30
N GLU A 10 -20.14 -32.77 27.96
CA GLU A 10 -18.83 -33.10 27.39
C GLU A 10 -18.68 -32.47 26.00
N LEU A 11 -17.86 -31.41 25.93
CA LEU A 11 -17.60 -30.67 24.69
C LEU A 11 -16.99 -31.58 23.61
N THR A 12 -17.46 -31.41 22.38
CA THR A 12 -16.91 -32.09 21.21
C THR A 12 -15.47 -31.64 20.93
N LYS A 13 -14.72 -32.44 20.15
CA LYS A 13 -13.33 -32.12 19.77
C LYS A 13 -13.21 -30.77 19.05
N ARG A 14 -14.25 -30.37 18.29
CA ARG A 14 -14.30 -29.10 17.57
C ARG A 14 -14.48 -27.92 18.52
N GLU A 15 -15.45 -28.01 19.44
CA GLU A 15 -15.69 -26.97 20.45
C GLU A 15 -14.47 -26.76 21.35
N TRP A 16 -13.75 -27.83 21.68
CA TRP A 16 -12.46 -27.73 22.39
C TRP A 16 -11.38 -26.97 21.61
N SER A 17 -11.39 -27.05 20.28
CA SER A 17 -10.49 -26.26 19.43
C SER A 17 -10.85 -24.78 19.47
N ASP A 18 -12.14 -24.47 19.37
CA ASP A 18 -12.64 -23.09 19.38
C ASP A 18 -12.41 -22.42 20.74
N VAL A 19 -12.62 -23.15 21.85
CA VAL A 19 -12.32 -22.68 23.21
C VAL A 19 -10.84 -22.35 23.40
N LYS A 20 -9.92 -23.15 22.84
CA LYS A 20 -8.48 -22.85 22.91
C LYS A 20 -8.13 -21.55 22.21
N VAL A 21 -8.70 -21.32 21.02
CA VAL A 21 -8.51 -20.07 20.28
C VAL A 21 -9.10 -18.89 21.04
N ALA A 22 -10.31 -19.03 21.57
CA ALA A 22 -10.99 -17.98 22.34
C ALA A 22 -10.20 -17.59 23.60
N ILE A 23 -9.68 -18.56 24.35
CA ILE A 23 -8.84 -18.30 25.54
C ILE A 23 -7.56 -17.56 25.14
N GLY A 24 -6.92 -17.96 24.05
CA GLY A 24 -5.74 -17.26 23.53
C GLY A 24 -6.04 -15.80 23.17
N LEU A 25 -7.18 -15.55 22.52
CA LEU A 25 -7.61 -14.21 22.15
C LEU A 25 -7.95 -13.34 23.36
N ILE A 26 -8.73 -13.87 24.31
CA ILE A 26 -9.09 -13.18 25.56
C ILE A 26 -7.83 -12.87 26.37
N GLY A 27 -6.91 -13.84 26.46
CA GLY A 27 -5.61 -13.65 27.09
C GLY A 27 -4.82 -12.53 26.44
N HIS A 28 -4.75 -12.48 25.10
CA HIS A 28 -4.06 -11.40 24.40
C HIS A 28 -4.71 -10.04 24.66
N ILE A 29 -6.02 -9.90 24.44
CA ILE A 29 -6.75 -8.64 24.66
C ILE A 29 -6.56 -8.13 26.10
N THR A 30 -6.63 -9.04 27.08
CA THR A 30 -6.54 -8.67 28.50
C THR A 30 -5.11 -8.35 28.90
N LEU A 31 -4.14 -9.17 28.51
CA LEU A 31 -2.75 -9.00 28.94
C LEU A 31 -2.03 -7.95 28.10
N THR A 32 -2.04 -8.03 26.77
CA THR A 32 -1.33 -7.08 25.91
C THR A 32 -2.13 -5.80 25.73
N GLY A 33 -3.43 -5.91 25.43
CA GLY A 33 -4.31 -4.74 25.33
C GLY A 33 -4.47 -4.03 26.68
N GLY A 34 -4.68 -4.78 27.76
CA GLY A 34 -4.72 -4.22 29.11
C GLY A 34 -3.40 -3.58 29.53
N PHE A 35 -2.24 -4.20 29.23
CA PHE A 35 -0.93 -3.57 29.47
C PHE A 35 -0.75 -2.29 28.66
N PHE A 36 -1.17 -2.28 27.39
CA PHE A 36 -1.12 -1.08 26.55
C PHE A 36 -1.96 0.06 27.12
N ILE A 37 -3.19 -0.23 27.56
CA ILE A 37 -4.02 0.77 28.24
C ILE A 37 -3.38 1.21 29.56
N ALA A 38 -2.86 0.27 30.36
CA ALA A 38 -2.17 0.60 31.61
C ALA A 38 -0.93 1.48 31.39
N SER A 39 -0.25 1.37 30.24
CA SER A 39 0.87 2.24 29.90
C SER A 39 0.49 3.72 29.83
N THR A 40 -0.78 4.03 29.52
CA THR A 40 -1.29 5.42 29.52
C THR A 40 -1.26 6.06 30.91
N LEU A 41 -1.32 5.27 31.99
CA LEU A 41 -1.20 5.78 33.36
C LEU A 41 0.19 6.35 33.65
N PHE A 42 1.20 5.93 32.91
CA PHE A 42 2.60 6.40 33.02
C PHE A 42 2.98 7.35 31.88
N TYR A 43 2.00 7.83 31.11
CA TYR A 43 2.25 8.79 30.05
C TYR A 43 2.77 10.10 30.61
N LYS A 44 3.80 10.65 29.96
CA LYS A 44 4.33 11.98 30.22
C LYS A 44 4.11 12.84 28.98
N PRO A 45 3.50 14.03 29.11
CA PRO A 45 3.33 14.92 27.98
C PRO A 45 4.70 15.33 27.40
N LEU A 46 4.70 15.67 26.12
CA LEU A 46 5.87 16.19 25.45
C LEU A 46 6.28 17.55 26.06
N ARG A 47 7.58 17.86 26.02
CA ARG A 47 8.06 19.21 26.37
C ARG A 47 7.45 20.22 25.38
N ALA A 48 7.26 21.46 25.81
CA ALA A 48 6.62 22.50 25.00
C ALA A 48 7.24 22.66 23.61
N GLU A 49 8.58 22.67 23.51
CA GLU A 49 9.30 22.73 22.24
C GLU A 49 8.95 21.55 21.32
N ARG A 50 8.99 20.33 21.86
CA ARG A 50 8.67 19.12 21.08
C ARG A 50 7.19 19.06 20.70
N GLN A 51 6.29 19.53 21.56
CA GLN A 51 4.87 19.62 21.24
C GLN A 51 4.64 20.57 20.06
N ALA A 52 5.32 21.73 20.04
CA ALA A 52 5.24 22.68 18.93
C ALA A 52 5.74 22.07 17.61
N ASP A 53 6.81 21.27 17.64
CA ASP A 53 7.28 20.54 16.45
C ASP A 53 6.26 19.52 15.95
N VAL A 54 5.62 18.79 16.86
CA VAL A 54 4.60 17.78 16.54
C VAL A 54 3.36 18.46 15.96
N ASP A 55 2.91 19.55 16.56
CA ASP A 55 1.76 20.33 16.08
C ASP A 55 2.05 20.91 14.69
N LYS A 56 3.25 21.45 14.47
CA LYS A 56 3.71 21.90 13.16
C LYS A 56 3.77 20.76 12.15
N PHE A 57 4.25 19.59 12.54
CA PHE A 57 4.26 18.40 11.68
C PHE A 57 2.85 18.02 11.24
N PHE A 58 1.90 17.90 12.17
CA PHE A 58 0.53 17.54 11.84
C PHE A 58 -0.20 18.63 11.05
N ASN A 59 0.07 19.91 11.34
CA ASN A 59 -0.44 21.02 10.55
C ASN A 59 0.07 20.97 9.10
N ASN A 60 1.37 20.77 8.90
CA ASN A 60 1.96 20.61 7.56
C ASN A 60 1.38 19.38 6.84
N LEU A 61 1.20 18.26 7.57
CA LEU A 61 0.62 17.04 7.01
C LEU A 61 -0.84 17.25 6.57
N SER A 62 -1.62 18.03 7.33
CA SER A 62 -3.00 18.38 6.98
C SER A 62 -3.12 19.47 5.91
N THR A 63 -2.03 20.20 5.65
CA THR A 63 -2.02 21.28 4.66
C THR A 63 -1.97 20.67 3.27
N PRO A 64 -2.98 20.88 2.41
CA PRO A 64 -2.97 20.34 1.06
C PRO A 64 -1.78 20.87 0.27
N LEU A 65 -1.02 19.96 -0.34
CA LEU A 65 0.02 20.30 -1.30
C LEU A 65 -0.67 20.70 -2.61
N VAL A 66 -0.85 22.01 -2.82
CA VAL A 66 -1.35 22.55 -4.09
C VAL A 66 -0.15 22.75 -5.02
N SER A 67 0.06 21.83 -5.97
CA SER A 67 1.19 21.88 -6.89
C SER A 67 0.76 22.33 -8.29
N GLU A 68 0.56 23.63 -8.47
CA GLU A 68 0.26 24.21 -9.81
C GLU A 68 1.52 24.59 -10.60
N SER A 69 2.72 24.38 -10.04
CA SER A 69 3.97 24.74 -10.70
C SER A 69 4.22 23.87 -11.94
N THR A 70 4.58 24.53 -13.05
CA THR A 70 5.09 23.90 -14.29
C THR A 70 6.25 22.95 -14.02
N ALA A 71 7.11 23.25 -13.04
CA ALA A 71 8.23 22.39 -12.67
C ALA A 71 7.76 21.05 -12.07
N GLN A 72 6.68 21.04 -11.27
CA GLN A 72 6.12 19.80 -10.74
C GLN A 72 5.47 18.98 -11.85
N LYS A 73 4.70 19.61 -12.75
CA LYS A 73 4.11 18.91 -13.91
C LYS A 73 5.17 18.24 -14.77
N LYS A 74 6.33 18.87 -14.95
CA LYS A 74 7.48 18.29 -15.67
C LYS A 74 8.07 17.07 -14.94
N LEU A 75 8.21 17.14 -13.61
CA LEU A 75 8.66 16.00 -12.81
C LEU A 75 7.66 14.84 -12.87
N ASP A 76 6.36 15.13 -12.76
CA ASP A 76 5.29 14.14 -12.86
C ASP A 76 5.27 13.49 -14.25
N ASN A 77 5.44 14.26 -15.33
CA ASN A 77 5.57 13.73 -16.69
C ASN A 77 6.77 12.80 -16.83
N LYS A 78 7.95 13.18 -16.30
CA LYS A 78 9.13 12.32 -16.29
C LYS A 78 8.90 11.03 -15.52
N GLN A 79 8.21 11.09 -14.36
CA GLN A 79 7.86 9.91 -13.57
C GLN A 79 6.88 9.00 -14.32
N ARG A 80 5.84 9.55 -14.95
CA ARG A 80 4.88 8.80 -15.78
C ARG A 80 5.58 8.09 -16.93
N GLN A 81 6.49 8.77 -17.63
CA GLN A 81 7.28 8.17 -18.71
C GLN A 81 8.17 7.04 -18.20
N MET A 82 8.93 7.26 -17.12
CA MET A 82 9.83 6.25 -16.56
C MET A 82 9.05 5.03 -16.07
N LEU A 83 8.04 5.25 -15.23
CA LEU A 83 7.22 4.19 -14.64
C LEU A 83 6.43 3.44 -15.71
N GLY A 84 5.81 4.16 -16.64
CA GLY A 84 5.05 3.57 -17.73
C GLY A 84 5.92 2.67 -18.63
N LYS A 85 7.15 3.10 -18.98
CA LYS A 85 8.10 2.29 -19.75
C LYS A 85 8.53 1.03 -18.97
N LEU A 86 8.86 1.17 -17.69
CA LEU A 86 9.25 0.02 -16.85
C LEU A 86 8.13 -1.02 -16.75
N ILE A 87 6.89 -0.57 -16.51
CA ILE A 87 5.70 -1.44 -16.45
C ILE A 87 5.42 -2.08 -17.81
N ALA A 88 5.54 -1.33 -18.91
CA ALA A 88 5.34 -1.87 -20.25
C ALA A 88 6.33 -3.01 -20.56
N VAL A 89 7.62 -2.81 -20.25
CA VAL A 89 8.66 -3.83 -20.39
C VAL A 89 8.41 -5.03 -19.47
N ALA A 90 8.00 -4.79 -18.22
CA ALA A 90 7.63 -5.86 -17.30
C ALA A 90 6.47 -6.70 -17.84
N GLY A 91 5.45 -6.07 -18.43
CA GLY A 91 4.34 -6.75 -19.09
C GLY A 91 4.80 -7.68 -20.21
N VAL A 92 5.76 -7.24 -21.03
CA VAL A 92 6.41 -8.10 -22.04
C VAL A 92 7.14 -9.27 -21.38
N GLY A 93 7.88 -9.02 -20.29
CA GLY A 93 8.54 -10.08 -19.51
C GLY A 93 7.56 -11.14 -18.98
N VAL A 94 6.39 -10.72 -18.48
CA VAL A 94 5.33 -11.63 -18.03
C VAL A 94 4.78 -12.44 -19.21
N MET A 95 4.55 -11.83 -20.37
CA MET A 95 4.09 -12.56 -21.56
C MET A 95 5.12 -13.61 -22.03
N LEU A 96 6.42 -13.30 -21.93
CA LEU A 96 7.50 -14.25 -22.26
C LEU A 96 7.49 -15.50 -21.35
N MET A 97 6.90 -15.44 -20.16
CA MET A 97 6.73 -16.63 -19.31
C MET A 97 5.80 -17.68 -19.92
N ALA A 98 5.01 -17.33 -20.94
CA ALA A 98 4.23 -18.30 -21.72
C ALA A 98 5.12 -19.30 -22.48
N LEU A 99 6.41 -19.01 -22.68
CA LEU A 99 7.39 -19.92 -23.28
C LEU A 99 7.75 -21.09 -22.36
N LEU A 100 7.48 -20.99 -21.06
CA LEU A 100 7.71 -22.08 -20.13
C LEU A 100 6.82 -23.29 -20.46
N PRO A 101 7.27 -24.52 -20.11
CA PRO A 101 6.51 -25.75 -20.35
C PRO A 101 5.32 -25.85 -19.38
N ASN A 102 4.29 -25.07 -19.64
CA ASN A 102 3.01 -25.05 -18.93
C ASN A 102 1.87 -25.53 -19.85
N PRO A 103 0.79 -26.11 -19.31
CA PRO A 103 -0.42 -26.39 -20.08
C PRO A 103 -0.95 -25.11 -20.75
N MET A 104 -1.65 -25.24 -21.87
CA MET A 104 -2.11 -24.12 -22.70
C MET A 104 -2.90 -23.06 -21.91
N TRP A 105 -3.68 -23.48 -20.92
CA TRP A 105 -4.40 -22.58 -20.01
C TRP A 105 -3.45 -21.67 -19.22
N GLY A 106 -2.40 -22.22 -18.62
CA GLY A 106 -1.41 -21.44 -17.86
C GLY A 106 -0.65 -20.45 -18.74
N ARG A 107 -0.33 -20.84 -19.99
CA ARG A 107 0.29 -19.92 -20.96
C ARG A 107 -0.62 -18.73 -21.27
N MET A 108 -1.92 -18.98 -21.45
CA MET A 108 -2.87 -17.92 -21.76
C MET A 108 -3.07 -16.94 -20.60
N VAL A 109 -2.96 -17.41 -19.35
CA VAL A 109 -2.95 -16.55 -18.16
C VAL A 109 -1.76 -15.58 -18.18
N PHE A 110 -0.55 -16.05 -18.53
CA PHE A 110 0.63 -15.17 -18.66
C PHE A 110 0.47 -14.13 -19.76
N ILE A 111 -0.09 -14.52 -20.91
CA ILE A 111 -0.36 -13.59 -22.01
C ILE A 111 -1.37 -12.52 -21.59
N LEU A 112 -2.51 -12.92 -21.01
CA LEU A 112 -3.56 -11.99 -20.59
C LEU A 112 -3.07 -11.04 -19.49
N CYS A 113 -2.40 -11.58 -18.46
CA CYS A 113 -1.87 -10.77 -17.37
C CYS A 113 -0.80 -9.78 -17.86
N GLY A 114 0.15 -10.26 -18.68
CA GLY A 114 1.18 -9.42 -19.26
C GLY A 114 0.63 -8.36 -20.22
N ALA A 115 -0.45 -8.66 -20.95
CA ALA A 115 -1.15 -7.69 -21.80
C ALA A 115 -1.83 -6.60 -20.97
N ILE A 116 -2.46 -6.94 -19.83
CA ILE A 116 -3.07 -5.94 -18.94
C ILE A 116 -1.98 -5.05 -18.33
N VAL A 117 -0.93 -5.64 -17.77
CA VAL A 117 0.20 -4.91 -17.16
C VAL A 117 0.85 -4.01 -18.21
N GLY A 118 1.18 -4.56 -19.38
CA GLY A 118 1.76 -3.81 -20.49
C GLY A 118 0.86 -2.70 -21.00
N GLY A 119 -0.46 -2.96 -21.09
CA GLY A 119 -1.47 -1.99 -21.47
C GLY A 119 -1.54 -0.80 -20.52
N VAL A 120 -1.56 -1.05 -19.21
CA VAL A 120 -1.50 0.02 -18.20
C VAL A 120 -0.22 0.83 -18.32
N GLY A 121 0.93 0.16 -18.51
CA GLY A 121 2.21 0.82 -18.75
C GLY A 121 2.17 1.76 -19.96
N MET A 122 1.61 1.31 -21.08
CA MET A 122 1.46 2.13 -22.29
C MET A 122 0.48 3.30 -22.08
N LEU A 123 -0.63 3.10 -21.38
CA LEU A 123 -1.57 4.17 -21.05
C LEU A 123 -0.92 5.25 -20.18
N LEU A 124 -0.05 4.87 -19.23
CA LEU A 124 0.71 5.82 -18.42
C LEU A 124 1.70 6.64 -19.24
N VAL A 125 2.40 6.03 -20.20
CA VAL A 125 3.28 6.77 -21.13
C VAL A 125 2.47 7.73 -21.99
N LYS A 126 1.27 7.33 -22.43
CA LYS A 126 0.39 8.17 -23.25
C LYS A 126 -0.27 9.31 -22.47
N ALA A 127 -0.42 9.17 -21.15
CA ALA A 127 -1.03 10.17 -20.26
C ALA A 127 -0.09 11.34 -19.88
N VAL A 128 1.09 11.40 -20.49
CA VAL A 128 2.01 12.53 -20.38
C VAL A 128 1.39 13.75 -21.06
N ASP A 129 1.42 14.88 -20.36
CA ASP A 129 0.87 16.14 -20.86
C ASP A 129 1.89 16.86 -21.74
N GLY A 130 1.73 16.74 -23.07
CA GLY A 130 2.61 17.37 -24.06
C GLY A 130 2.56 18.90 -24.06
N THR A 131 1.48 19.51 -23.55
CA THR A 131 1.35 20.98 -23.53
C THR A 131 2.38 21.65 -22.61
N VAL A 132 2.87 20.92 -21.60
CA VAL A 132 3.93 21.38 -20.68
C VAL A 132 5.31 21.32 -21.34
N GLU A 133 5.51 20.41 -22.30
CA GLU A 133 6.76 20.25 -23.05
C GLU A 133 6.86 21.32 -24.16
N ASP A 134 5.76 21.62 -24.86
CA ASP A 134 5.70 22.63 -25.94
C ASP A 134 5.97 24.07 -25.45
N LEU A 135 5.56 24.40 -24.21
CA LEU A 135 5.82 25.69 -23.57
C LEU A 135 7.31 25.95 -23.28
N GLU A 136 8.12 24.89 -23.14
CA GLU A 136 9.56 25.00 -22.92
C GLU A 136 10.31 25.25 -24.23
N GLU A 137 9.90 24.57 -25.32
CA GLU A 137 10.49 24.80 -26.65
C GLU A 137 10.21 26.22 -27.15
N THR A 138 9.02 26.77 -26.90
CA THR A 138 8.72 28.16 -27.28
C THR A 138 9.56 29.16 -26.50
N VAL A 139 9.64 29.05 -25.18
CA VAL A 139 10.46 29.96 -24.35
C VAL A 139 11.95 29.85 -24.65
N ALA A 140 12.46 28.65 -24.96
CA ALA A 140 13.87 28.45 -25.31
C ALA A 140 14.23 28.95 -26.72
N THR A 141 13.24 29.06 -27.62
CA THR A 141 13.45 29.57 -29.00
C THR A 141 13.34 31.10 -29.07
N GLU A 142 12.72 31.73 -28.06
CA GLU A 142 12.59 33.19 -27.95
C GLU A 142 13.74 33.88 -27.18
N GLN A 143 14.75 33.12 -26.72
CA GLN A 143 15.98 33.62 -26.06
C GLN A 143 17.21 33.49 -26.97
#